data_AF-A0A0Q8W3P1-F1
#
_entry.id   AF-A0A0Q8W3P1-F1
#
_cell.length_a   1.000
_cell.length_b   1.000
_cell.length_c   1.000
_cell.angle_alpha   90.00
_cell.angle_beta   90.00
_cell.angle_gamma   90.00
#
_symmetry.space_group_name_H-M   'P 1'
#
loop_
_entity.id
_entity.type
_entity.pdbx_description
1 polymer ?
#
loop_
_entity_poly.entity_id
_entity_poly.type
_entity_poly.pdbx_seq_one_letter_code
_entity_poly.pdbx_strand_id
1 'polypeptide(L)'
;MPVDPTMVDAMLGTFRDLLDGVRTSGSTGQDVGEMAAALAAMEALGQELSDVGEFSAKLAGGGYYQRFTDAYTRVMTAAAGGGSTGAPATTPDDATLLAQSLEAYEASLSQLRSMTGQEEAIAVLEQLLALGRSGVTYPVFLRQVDEAGLNEALGGTITPSRETLAAAVEHSRSTGDVAREAEAIALLERRDALAAASPTGSVDPFTFDLERFRIAVQHAPAIALRDAVVQRLPRLLDLVIDWLDAHTTWAAHDSRFTGPSAAETQRRIEMARECNPGFYAVRAAQFAEMFGPSPWWQRPELEQERAAERILWTDARMQLALDAIPACVPMATAPPELVARAEAFGPNAF
;
A
#
# COMPACT_ATOMS: atom_id res chain seq x y z
N MET A 1 23.92 18.82 7.23
CA MET A 1 23.53 19.91 6.32
C MET A 1 22.13 20.32 6.72
N PRO A 2 21.80 21.62 6.82
CA PRO A 2 20.44 22.05 7.13
C PRO A 2 19.45 21.50 6.08
N VAL A 3 18.17 21.40 6.45
CA VAL A 3 17.10 21.07 5.51
C VAL A 3 17.13 22.05 4.33
N ASP A 4 16.80 21.57 3.13
CA ASP A 4 16.78 22.40 1.94
C ASP A 4 15.91 23.67 2.19
N PRO A 5 16.47 24.88 1.99
CA PRO A 5 15.76 26.13 2.21
C PRO A 5 14.45 26.24 1.43
N THR A 6 14.36 25.65 0.24
CA THR A 6 13.12 25.66 -0.57
C THR A 6 12.01 24.83 0.07
N MET A 7 12.36 23.79 0.83
CA MET A 7 11.41 22.95 1.54
C MET A 7 10.98 23.57 2.87
N VAL A 8 11.93 24.19 3.58
CA VAL A 8 11.61 25.01 4.76
C VAL A 8 10.70 26.18 4.38
N ASP A 9 10.93 26.79 3.21
CA ASP A 9 10.11 27.89 2.69
C ASP A 9 8.69 27.43 2.31
N ALA A 10 8.56 26.28 1.64
CA ALA A 10 7.25 25.71 1.32
C ALA A 10 6.40 25.41 2.56
N MET A 11 7.04 25.07 3.69
CA MET A 11 6.34 24.71 4.94
C MET A 11 6.12 25.89 5.90
N LEU A 12 7.02 26.88 5.91
CA LEU A 12 7.00 28.00 6.87
C LEU A 12 6.69 29.35 6.22
N GLY A 13 6.65 29.45 4.90
CA GLY A 13 6.45 30.71 4.17
C GLY A 13 5.15 31.42 4.54
N THR A 14 4.05 30.67 4.63
CA THR A 14 2.75 31.21 5.06
C THR A 14 2.78 31.77 6.49
N PHE A 15 3.57 31.19 7.39
CA PHE A 15 3.73 31.69 8.77
C PHE A 15 4.57 32.97 8.84
N ARG A 16 5.58 33.12 7.96
CA ARG A 16 6.33 34.37 7.81
C ARG A 16 5.42 35.48 7.29
N ASP A 17 4.65 35.21 6.25
CA ASP A 17 3.72 36.17 5.67
C ASP A 17 2.67 36.64 6.69
N LEU A 18 2.17 35.73 7.53
CA LEU A 18 1.23 36.07 8.61
C LEU A 18 1.88 36.92 9.72
N LEU A 19 3.11 36.58 10.15
CA LEU A 19 3.82 37.38 11.16
C LEU A 19 4.18 38.77 10.64
N ASP A 20 4.61 38.87 9.38
CA ASP A 20 4.91 40.15 8.74
C ASP A 20 3.64 40.97 8.50
N GLY A 21 2.52 40.33 8.16
CA GLY A 21 1.21 40.97 8.10
C GLY A 21 0.77 41.58 9.44
N VAL A 22 1.00 40.86 10.55
CA VAL A 22 0.71 41.32 11.91
C VAL A 22 1.61 42.48 12.35
N ARG A 23 2.90 42.45 11.98
CA ARG A 23 3.85 43.54 12.28
C ARG A 23 3.53 44.78 11.46
N THR A 24 3.19 44.59 10.18
CA THR A 24 2.84 45.68 9.25
C THR A 24 1.52 46.35 9.64
N SER A 25 0.58 45.62 10.25
CA SER A 25 -0.67 46.16 10.79
C SER A 25 -0.49 46.94 12.11
N GLY A 26 0.73 47.07 12.62
CA GLY A 26 1.04 47.86 13.82
C GLY A 26 0.74 47.14 15.13
N SER A 27 0.41 45.84 15.09
CA SER A 27 0.17 45.05 16.29
C SER A 27 1.51 44.79 17.00
N THR A 28 1.59 45.19 18.26
CA THR A 28 2.77 44.98 19.13
C THR A 28 2.31 44.42 20.47
N GLY A 29 3.08 43.51 21.06
CA GLY A 29 2.70 42.89 22.33
C GLY A 29 3.32 41.53 22.55
N GLN A 30 3.01 40.94 23.71
CA GLN A 30 3.53 39.63 24.12
C GLN A 30 3.13 38.53 23.13
N ASP A 31 1.91 38.53 22.63
CA ASP A 31 1.43 37.51 21.69
C ASP A 31 2.13 37.58 20.31
N VAL A 32 2.48 38.78 19.83
CA VAL A 32 3.31 38.94 18.61
C VAL A 32 4.73 38.42 18.86
N GLY A 33 5.23 38.59 20.08
CA GLY A 33 6.49 37.98 20.54
C GLY A 33 6.43 36.46 20.60
N GLU A 34 5.31 35.89 21.04
CA GLU A 34 5.08 34.44 21.08
C GLU A 34 4.98 33.85 19.68
N MET A 35 4.31 34.54 18.73
CA MET A 35 4.31 34.16 17.31
C MET A 35 5.74 34.16 16.73
N ALA A 36 6.50 35.23 16.99
CA ALA A 36 7.87 35.34 16.51
C ALA A 36 8.79 34.27 17.12
N ALA A 37 8.61 33.94 18.39
CA ALA A 37 9.37 32.91 19.07
C ALA A 37 9.01 31.49 18.57
N ALA A 38 7.73 31.22 18.32
CA ALA A 38 7.30 29.96 17.74
C ALA A 38 7.87 29.76 16.34
N LEU A 39 7.82 30.80 15.48
CA LEU A 39 8.38 30.75 14.14
C LEU A 39 9.90 30.62 14.15
N ALA A 40 10.60 31.35 15.01
CA ALA A 40 12.05 31.23 15.15
C ALA A 40 12.46 29.82 15.63
N ALA A 41 11.67 29.18 16.50
CA ALA A 41 11.90 27.81 16.91
C ALA A 41 11.70 26.82 15.75
N MET A 42 10.69 27.03 14.91
CA MET A 42 10.49 26.23 13.69
C MET A 42 11.65 26.42 12.71
N GLU A 43 12.15 27.63 12.52
CA GLU A 43 13.28 27.91 11.62
C GLU A 43 14.60 27.36 12.15
N ALA A 44 14.82 27.40 13.48
CA ALA A 44 15.97 26.79 14.12
C ALA A 44 16.00 25.27 13.88
N LEU A 45 14.85 24.59 13.96
CA LEU A 45 14.75 23.17 13.64
C LEU A 45 15.15 22.87 12.17
N GLY A 46 14.83 23.76 11.24
CA GLY A 46 15.22 23.62 9.83
C GLY A 46 16.72 23.80 9.61
N GLN A 47 17.40 24.54 10.49
CA GLN A 47 18.85 24.73 10.47
C GLN A 47 19.61 23.62 11.20
N GLU A 48 19.04 23.07 12.27
CA GLU A 48 19.63 22.02 13.10
C GLU A 48 19.49 20.63 12.49
N LEU A 49 18.37 20.36 11.82
CA LEU A 49 18.07 19.04 11.28
C LEU A 49 18.53 18.93 9.83
N SER A 50 19.01 17.74 9.49
CA SER A 50 19.44 17.40 8.13
C SER A 50 18.47 16.52 7.37
N ASP A 51 17.40 16.09 8.03
CA ASP A 51 16.38 15.19 7.50
C ASP A 51 15.03 15.92 7.49
N VAL A 52 14.43 16.01 6.30
CA VAL A 52 13.13 16.65 6.06
C VAL A 52 12.01 15.93 6.82
N GLY A 53 12.09 14.61 6.95
CA GLY A 53 11.14 13.79 7.69
C GLY A 53 11.23 14.04 9.19
N GLU A 54 12.44 14.12 9.75
CA GLU A 54 12.63 14.45 11.18
C GLU A 54 12.18 15.90 11.48
N PHE A 55 12.45 16.83 10.57
CA PHE A 55 12.00 18.21 10.65
C PHE A 55 10.47 18.32 10.64
N SER A 56 9.80 17.68 9.67
CA SER A 56 8.34 17.66 9.60
C SER A 56 7.70 16.99 10.82
N ALA A 57 8.29 15.90 11.33
CA ALA A 57 7.81 15.21 12.52
C ALA A 57 7.92 16.06 13.79
N LYS A 58 9.03 16.79 13.97
CA LYS A 58 9.18 17.72 15.12
C LYS A 58 8.28 18.94 15.01
N LEU A 59 8.00 19.43 13.81
CA LEU A 59 7.05 20.52 13.60
C LEU A 59 5.62 20.09 13.95
N ALA A 60 5.20 18.91 13.49
CA ALA A 60 3.86 18.36 13.77
C ALA A 60 3.67 17.94 15.23
N GLY A 61 4.66 17.27 15.84
CA GLY A 61 4.59 16.77 17.22
C GLY A 61 5.01 17.77 18.31
N GLY A 62 5.69 18.86 17.94
CA GLY A 62 6.23 19.83 18.91
C GLY A 62 5.26 20.92 19.35
N GLY A 63 4.01 20.90 18.85
CA GLY A 63 2.98 21.89 19.17
C GLY A 63 3.33 23.31 18.71
N TYR A 64 4.33 23.46 17.83
CA TYR A 64 4.78 24.77 17.36
C TYR A 64 3.70 25.46 16.52
N TYR A 65 3.03 24.71 15.64
CA TYR A 65 1.92 25.23 14.84
C TYR A 65 0.77 25.69 15.72
N GLN A 66 0.39 24.88 16.70
CA GLN A 66 -0.65 25.24 17.66
C GLN A 66 -0.28 26.50 18.46
N ARG A 67 0.96 26.61 18.96
CA ARG A 67 1.41 27.82 19.68
C ARG A 67 1.40 29.07 18.81
N PHE A 68 1.83 28.96 17.55
CA PHE A 68 1.78 30.07 16.61
C PHE A 68 0.33 30.49 16.33
N THR A 69 -0.56 29.53 16.04
CA THR A 69 -1.96 29.80 15.72
C THR A 69 -2.74 30.31 16.93
N ASP A 70 -2.47 29.81 18.13
CA ASP A 70 -3.08 30.28 19.38
C ASP A 70 -2.64 31.72 19.69
N ALA A 71 -1.34 32.02 19.53
CA ALA A 71 -0.81 33.37 19.71
C ALA A 71 -1.34 34.33 18.64
N TYR A 72 -1.40 33.90 17.37
CA TYR A 72 -2.02 34.66 16.29
C TYR A 72 -3.49 34.98 16.59
N THR A 73 -4.25 33.98 17.04
CA THR A 73 -5.65 34.17 17.44
C THR A 73 -5.78 35.19 18.57
N ARG A 74 -4.88 35.14 19.57
CA ARG A 74 -4.83 36.14 20.65
C ARG A 74 -4.46 37.53 20.15
N VAL A 75 -3.48 37.68 19.26
CA VAL A 75 -3.14 38.96 18.62
C VAL A 75 -4.34 39.55 17.89
N MET A 76 -5.03 38.73 17.10
CA MET A 76 -6.22 39.16 16.36
C MET A 76 -7.37 39.54 17.30
N THR A 77 -7.51 38.83 18.41
CA THR A 77 -8.52 39.12 19.45
C THR A 77 -8.17 40.38 20.24
N ALA A 78 -6.89 40.63 20.53
CA ALA A 78 -6.41 41.81 21.25
C ALA A 78 -6.44 43.07 20.37
N ALA A 79 -6.10 42.95 19.08
CA ALA A 79 -6.26 44.00 18.09
C ALA A 79 -7.74 44.42 17.92
N ALA A 80 -8.68 43.50 18.17
CA ALA A 80 -10.12 43.79 18.21
C ALA A 80 -10.58 44.51 19.51
N GLY A 81 -9.76 44.55 20.56
CA GLY A 81 -10.12 45.10 21.88
C GLY A 81 -9.66 46.54 22.18
N GLY A 82 -8.91 47.19 21.28
CA GLY A 82 -8.16 48.42 21.59
C GLY A 82 -8.57 49.71 20.87
N GLY A 83 -9.77 50.25 21.16
CA GLY A 83 -10.01 51.71 21.23
C GLY A 83 -10.34 52.55 19.97
N SER A 84 -11.66 52.86 19.84
CA SER A 84 -12.31 54.11 19.34
C SER A 84 -11.97 54.63 17.92
N THR A 85 -12.88 54.90 16.98
CA THR A 85 -14.23 55.49 17.06
C THR A 85 -15.04 55.14 15.79
N GLY A 86 -16.27 54.63 15.94
CA GLY A 86 -17.33 54.83 14.95
C GLY A 86 -17.51 53.82 13.80
N ALA A 87 -17.55 52.51 14.07
CA ALA A 87 -18.34 51.52 13.31
C ALA A 87 -18.23 50.14 14.01
N PRO A 88 -19.30 49.33 14.13
CA PRO A 88 -19.19 48.00 14.71
C PRO A 88 -18.44 47.08 13.73
N ALA A 89 -17.21 46.71 14.05
CA ALA A 89 -16.47 45.68 13.33
C ALA A 89 -16.88 44.31 13.87
N THR A 90 -17.71 43.61 13.12
CA THR A 90 -18.25 42.28 13.39
C THR A 90 -17.13 41.23 13.45
N THR A 91 -17.03 40.51 14.57
CA THR A 91 -16.43 39.17 14.63
C THR A 91 -17.03 38.32 13.50
N PRO A 92 -16.24 37.60 12.68
CA PRO A 92 -16.81 36.67 11.71
C PRO A 92 -17.62 35.63 12.50
N ASP A 93 -18.91 35.53 12.23
CA ASP A 93 -19.72 34.51 12.88
C ASP A 93 -19.31 33.10 12.39
N ASP A 94 -19.69 32.05 13.12
CA ASP A 94 -19.41 30.67 12.71
C ASP A 94 -19.93 30.35 11.29
N ALA A 95 -20.98 31.03 10.84
CA ALA A 95 -21.51 30.87 9.48
C ALA A 95 -20.56 31.46 8.43
N THR A 96 -19.86 32.55 8.77
CA THR A 96 -18.87 33.23 7.92
C THR A 96 -17.60 32.37 7.81
N LEU A 97 -17.14 31.79 8.91
CA LEU A 97 -16.00 30.87 8.91
C LEU A 97 -16.30 29.59 8.11
N LEU A 98 -17.48 28.99 8.34
CA LEU A 98 -17.91 27.83 7.56
C LEU A 98 -18.05 28.17 6.07
N ALA A 99 -18.62 29.33 5.74
CA ALA A 99 -18.76 29.76 4.34
C ALA A 99 -17.38 29.94 3.67
N GLN A 100 -16.42 30.54 4.36
CA GLN A 100 -15.05 30.72 3.85
C GLN A 100 -14.33 29.38 3.66
N SER A 101 -14.48 28.44 4.59
CA SER A 101 -13.91 27.09 4.45
C SER A 101 -14.53 26.34 3.27
N LEU A 102 -15.86 26.41 3.11
CA LEU A 102 -16.56 25.80 1.98
C LEU A 102 -16.14 26.42 0.63
N GLU A 103 -15.98 27.75 0.57
CA GLU A 103 -15.50 28.45 -0.62
C GLU A 103 -14.07 27.99 -1.00
N ALA A 104 -13.19 27.82 -0.02
CA ALA A 104 -11.84 27.29 -0.25
C ALA A 104 -11.88 25.84 -0.78
N TYR A 105 -12.71 24.97 -0.21
CA TYR A 105 -12.87 23.59 -0.70
C TYR A 105 -13.50 23.52 -2.09
N GLU A 106 -14.47 24.39 -2.41
CA GLU A 106 -15.07 24.50 -3.76
C GLU A 106 -14.05 24.98 -4.79
N ALA A 107 -13.20 25.95 -4.44
CA ALA A 107 -12.12 26.41 -5.29
C ALA A 107 -11.12 25.26 -5.57
N SER A 108 -10.68 24.54 -4.53
CA SER A 108 -9.80 23.36 -4.68
C SER A 108 -10.44 22.25 -5.52
N LEU A 109 -11.73 21.97 -5.35
CA LEU A 109 -12.46 20.98 -6.16
C LEU A 109 -12.49 21.39 -7.63
N SER A 110 -12.74 22.67 -7.92
CA SER A 110 -12.78 23.19 -9.29
C SER A 110 -11.43 23.03 -9.99
N GLN A 111 -10.33 23.24 -9.24
CA GLN A 111 -8.98 23.09 -9.71
C GLN A 111 -8.64 21.61 -9.96
N LEU A 112 -8.97 20.71 -9.03
CA LEU A 112 -8.67 19.28 -9.15
C LEU A 112 -9.45 18.59 -10.28
N ARG A 113 -10.67 19.04 -10.58
CA ARG A 113 -11.45 18.53 -11.74
C ARG A 113 -10.80 18.77 -13.09
N SER A 114 -9.87 19.73 -13.17
CA SER A 114 -9.08 19.99 -14.39
C SER A 114 -7.83 19.12 -14.51
N MET A 115 -7.50 18.33 -13.47
CA MET A 115 -6.33 17.46 -13.39
C MET A 115 -6.73 15.99 -13.53
N THR A 116 -5.86 15.17 -14.14
CA THR A 116 -6.10 13.72 -14.30
C THR A 116 -5.51 12.93 -13.13
N GLY A 117 -6.17 11.85 -12.70
CA GLY A 117 -5.70 10.96 -11.62
C GLY A 117 -5.93 11.49 -10.19
N GLN A 118 -6.92 12.36 -10.00
CA GLN A 118 -7.28 12.96 -8.71
C GLN A 118 -8.67 12.51 -8.22
N GLU A 119 -9.19 11.38 -8.72
CA GLU A 119 -10.57 10.96 -8.45
C GLU A 119 -10.87 10.80 -6.94
N GLU A 120 -9.89 10.33 -6.16
CA GLU A 120 -10.03 10.09 -4.73
C GLU A 120 -10.07 11.40 -3.92
N ALA A 121 -9.18 12.36 -4.24
CA ALA A 121 -9.20 13.69 -3.62
C ALA A 121 -10.46 14.48 -3.97
N ILE A 122 -10.98 14.33 -5.19
CA ILE A 122 -12.27 14.88 -5.63
C ILE A 122 -13.40 14.31 -4.78
N ALA A 123 -13.44 12.99 -4.58
CA ALA A 123 -14.47 12.33 -3.76
C ALA A 123 -14.45 12.78 -2.29
N VAL A 124 -13.25 12.97 -1.71
CA VAL A 124 -13.08 13.45 -0.32
C VAL A 124 -13.56 14.91 -0.19
N LEU A 125 -13.22 15.78 -1.13
CA LEU A 125 -13.70 17.17 -1.15
C LEU A 125 -15.21 17.26 -1.34
N GLU A 126 -15.81 16.40 -2.16
CA GLU A 126 -17.27 16.34 -2.32
C GLU A 126 -17.97 15.92 -1.02
N GLN A 127 -17.40 14.99 -0.26
CA GLN A 127 -17.91 14.60 1.06
C GLN A 127 -17.79 15.74 2.09
N LEU A 128 -16.67 16.47 2.10
CA LEU A 128 -16.48 17.65 2.95
C LEU A 128 -17.51 18.75 2.67
N LEU A 129 -17.74 19.04 1.38
CA LEU A 129 -18.74 20.03 0.96
C LEU A 129 -20.16 19.59 1.32
N ALA A 130 -20.48 18.30 1.18
CA ALA A 130 -21.78 17.76 1.58
C ALA A 130 -22.00 17.91 3.10
N LEU A 131 -20.96 17.64 3.90
CA LEU A 131 -21.01 17.74 5.36
C LEU A 131 -21.20 19.19 5.80
N GLY A 132 -20.43 20.15 5.29
CA GLY A 132 -20.60 21.55 5.67
C GLY A 132 -21.90 22.19 5.16
N ARG A 133 -22.47 21.67 4.05
CA ARG A 133 -23.79 22.10 3.56
C ARG A 133 -24.98 21.47 4.30
N SER A 134 -24.74 20.53 5.22
CA SER A 134 -25.80 19.86 5.99
C SER A 134 -26.47 20.76 7.06
N GLY A 135 -25.98 21.99 7.25
CA GLY A 135 -26.53 22.95 8.22
C GLY A 135 -25.94 22.82 9.62
N VAL A 136 -24.78 22.16 9.75
CA VAL A 136 -24.01 22.08 11.00
C VAL A 136 -23.26 23.38 11.30
N THR A 137 -22.98 23.65 12.58
CA THR A 137 -22.15 24.79 12.98
C THR A 137 -20.67 24.50 12.71
N TYR A 138 -19.84 25.53 12.54
CA TYR A 138 -18.43 25.38 12.21
C TYR A 138 -17.65 24.44 13.18
N PRO A 139 -17.82 24.51 14.51
CA PRO A 139 -17.17 23.56 15.42
C PRO A 139 -17.65 22.11 15.27
N VAL A 140 -18.94 21.91 14.94
CA VAL A 140 -19.51 20.57 14.71
C VAL A 140 -19.04 20.01 13.37
N PHE A 141 -18.92 20.87 12.35
CA PHE A 141 -18.31 20.55 11.08
C PHE A 141 -16.89 20.04 11.27
N LEU A 142 -16.01 20.80 11.95
CA LEU A 142 -14.61 20.37 12.19
C LEU A 142 -14.53 19.04 12.93
N ARG A 143 -15.35 18.84 13.98
CA ARG A 143 -15.37 17.58 14.72
C ARG A 143 -15.79 16.40 13.83
N GLN A 144 -16.81 16.58 13.00
CA GLN A 144 -17.29 15.53 12.09
C GLN A 144 -16.32 15.25 10.95
N VAL A 145 -15.58 16.27 10.48
CA VAL A 145 -14.50 16.13 9.50
C VAL A 145 -13.38 15.25 10.06
N ASP A 146 -12.98 15.48 11.31
CA ASP A 146 -11.94 14.70 11.99
C ASP A 146 -12.43 13.29 12.34
N GLU A 147 -13.65 13.13 12.87
CA GLU A 147 -14.26 11.82 13.17
C GLU A 147 -14.40 10.94 11.91
N ALA A 148 -14.63 11.56 10.75
CA ALA A 148 -14.72 10.87 9.47
C ALA A 148 -13.36 10.66 8.78
N GLY A 149 -12.25 11.16 9.35
CA GLY A 149 -10.91 11.04 8.77
C GLY A 149 -10.70 11.84 7.47
N LEU A 150 -11.58 12.80 7.17
CA LEU A 150 -11.57 13.54 5.89
C LEU A 150 -10.41 14.55 5.82
N ASN A 151 -9.96 15.08 6.97
CA ASN A 151 -8.76 15.91 7.06
C ASN A 151 -7.47 15.11 6.77
N GLU A 152 -7.40 13.85 7.21
CA GLU A 152 -6.28 12.95 6.95
C GLU A 152 -6.24 12.53 5.47
N ALA A 153 -7.42 12.28 4.88
CA ALA A 153 -7.57 11.98 3.46
C ALA A 153 -7.17 13.16 2.54
N LEU A 154 -7.40 14.41 2.98
CA LEU A 154 -6.90 15.61 2.30
C LEU A 154 -5.38 15.79 2.44
N GLY A 155 -4.80 15.37 3.56
CA GLY A 155 -3.37 15.48 3.87
C GLY A 155 -2.47 14.47 3.14
N GLY A 156 -3.03 13.59 2.31
CA GLY A 156 -2.27 12.61 1.52
C GLY A 156 -1.64 11.47 2.31
N THR A 157 -1.86 11.40 3.63
CA THR A 157 -1.49 10.27 4.48
C THR A 157 -2.78 9.56 4.88
N ILE A 158 -3.30 8.73 3.96
CA ILE A 158 -4.47 7.91 4.25
C ILE A 158 -4.00 6.81 5.21
N THR A 159 -4.15 7.02 6.51
CA THR A 159 -4.15 5.92 7.48
C THR A 159 -5.29 4.99 7.05
N PRO A 160 -5.01 3.73 6.63
CA PRO A 160 -6.06 2.87 6.14
C PRO A 160 -7.14 2.69 7.22
N SER A 161 -8.40 2.87 6.80
CA SER A 161 -9.54 2.73 7.69
C SER A 161 -9.58 1.30 8.26
N ARG A 162 -10.29 1.14 9.38
CA ARG A 162 -10.50 -0.20 9.98
C ARG A 162 -11.12 -1.16 8.98
N GLU A 163 -12.08 -0.65 8.21
CA GLU A 163 -12.86 -1.39 7.22
C GLU A 163 -11.95 -1.86 6.08
N THR A 164 -11.04 -1.02 5.60
CA THR A 164 -10.05 -1.39 4.59
C THR A 164 -9.15 -2.53 5.06
N LEU A 165 -8.66 -2.48 6.31
CA LEU A 165 -7.82 -3.56 6.86
C LEU A 165 -8.62 -4.84 7.12
N ALA A 166 -9.87 -4.73 7.58
CA ALA A 166 -10.76 -5.88 7.73
C ALA A 166 -11.08 -6.54 6.39
N ALA A 167 -11.33 -5.75 5.35
CA ALA A 167 -11.53 -6.23 3.99
C ALA A 167 -10.27 -6.92 3.43
N ALA A 168 -9.06 -6.43 3.77
CA ALA A 168 -7.81 -7.09 3.41
C ALA A 168 -7.70 -8.48 4.06
N VAL A 169 -8.05 -8.62 5.35
CA VAL A 169 -8.11 -9.92 6.03
C VAL A 169 -9.08 -10.87 5.36
N GLU A 170 -10.31 -10.39 5.06
CA GLU A 170 -11.32 -11.20 4.38
C GLU A 170 -10.87 -11.61 2.97
N HIS A 171 -10.25 -10.69 2.23
CA HIS A 171 -9.69 -10.98 0.91
C HIS A 171 -8.61 -12.06 1.00
N SER A 172 -7.65 -11.95 1.92
CA SER A 172 -6.62 -12.97 2.13
C SER A 172 -7.21 -14.33 2.51
N ARG A 173 -8.27 -14.37 3.33
CA ARG A 173 -9.00 -15.60 3.65
C ARG A 173 -9.70 -16.20 2.45
N SER A 174 -10.42 -15.39 1.67
CA SER A 174 -11.13 -15.84 0.47
C SER A 174 -10.18 -16.37 -0.59
N THR A 175 -8.97 -15.80 -0.64
CA THR A 175 -7.88 -16.24 -1.50
C THR A 175 -6.99 -17.27 -0.80
N GLY A 176 -7.27 -17.75 0.42
CA GLY A 176 -6.44 -18.74 1.11
C GLY A 176 -4.95 -18.38 1.23
N ASP A 177 -4.57 -17.10 1.13
CA ASP A 177 -3.19 -16.64 1.26
C ASP A 177 -2.89 -16.42 2.74
N VAL A 178 -2.50 -17.50 3.42
CA VAL A 178 -2.25 -17.50 4.87
C VAL A 178 -1.12 -16.54 5.27
N ALA A 179 -0.12 -16.35 4.40
CA ALA A 179 1.00 -15.46 4.68
C ALA A 179 0.55 -13.99 4.68
N ARG A 180 -0.24 -13.57 3.69
CA ARG A 180 -0.82 -12.23 3.63
C ARG A 180 -1.95 -12.04 4.64
N GLU A 181 -2.70 -13.10 4.97
CA GLU A 181 -3.70 -13.05 6.04
C GLU A 181 -3.04 -12.69 7.38
N ALA A 182 -1.93 -13.35 7.72
CA ALA A 182 -1.22 -13.09 8.97
C ALA A 182 -0.71 -11.63 9.06
N GLU A 183 -0.22 -11.07 7.95
CA GLU A 183 0.18 -9.66 7.87
C GLU A 183 -1.03 -8.72 8.05
N ALA A 184 -2.12 -8.98 7.32
CA ALA A 184 -3.33 -8.16 7.39
C ALA A 184 -3.96 -8.17 8.79
N ILE A 185 -3.97 -9.33 9.46
CA ILE A 185 -4.43 -9.46 10.86
C ILE A 185 -3.55 -8.62 11.78
N ALA A 186 -2.22 -8.73 11.66
CA ALA A 186 -1.29 -7.96 12.49
C ALA A 186 -1.48 -6.44 12.31
N LEU A 187 -1.71 -5.98 11.07
CA LEU A 187 -2.01 -4.57 10.77
C LEU A 187 -3.32 -4.12 11.41
N LEU A 188 -4.39 -4.91 11.29
CA LEU A 188 -5.69 -4.60 11.88
C LEU A 188 -5.62 -4.55 13.42
N GLU A 189 -5.01 -5.55 14.04
CA GLU A 189 -4.82 -5.60 15.50
C GLU A 189 -3.99 -4.41 15.99
N ARG A 190 -2.93 -4.04 15.25
CA ARG A 190 -2.08 -2.92 15.62
C ARG A 190 -2.82 -1.60 15.51
N ARG A 191 -3.63 -1.41 14.46
CA ARG A 191 -4.51 -0.24 14.31
C ARG A 191 -5.48 -0.16 15.49
N ASP A 192 -6.19 -1.24 15.78
CA ASP A 192 -7.20 -1.29 16.83
C ASP A 192 -6.56 -1.03 18.22
N ALA A 193 -5.33 -1.49 18.45
CA ALA A 193 -4.57 -1.17 19.67
C ALA A 193 -4.17 0.31 19.77
N LEU A 194 -3.74 0.94 18.68
CA LEU A 194 -3.39 2.36 18.66
C LEU A 194 -4.63 3.24 18.87
N ALA A 195 -5.74 2.89 18.23
CA ALA A 195 -7.02 3.57 18.43
C ALA A 195 -7.48 3.46 19.89
N ALA A 196 -7.38 2.27 20.50
CA ALA A 196 -7.78 2.06 21.89
C ALA A 196 -6.87 2.79 22.91
N ALA A 197 -5.61 3.04 22.57
CA ALA A 197 -4.68 3.80 23.40
C ALA A 197 -4.88 5.32 23.29
N SER A 198 -5.57 5.79 22.24
CA SER A 198 -5.84 7.20 22.00
C SER A 198 -7.08 7.67 22.77
N PRO A 199 -7.01 8.81 23.50
CA PRO A 199 -8.16 9.37 24.21
C PRO A 199 -9.36 9.69 23.30
N THR A 200 -9.11 9.94 22.01
CA THR A 200 -10.11 10.31 21.00
C THR A 200 -10.49 9.14 20.09
N GLY A 201 -9.82 7.98 20.22
CA GLY A 201 -10.00 6.85 19.30
C GLY A 201 -9.34 7.02 17.93
N SER A 202 -8.69 8.17 17.68
CA SER A 202 -7.95 8.42 16.43
C SER A 202 -6.57 7.76 16.47
N VAL A 203 -6.10 7.32 15.30
CA VAL A 203 -4.80 6.67 15.12
C VAL A 203 -3.81 7.70 14.61
N ASP A 204 -2.69 7.89 15.30
CA ASP A 204 -1.60 8.74 14.80
C ASP A 204 -1.03 8.14 13.49
N PRO A 205 -1.11 8.85 12.34
CA PRO A 205 -0.70 8.31 11.05
C PRO A 205 0.77 7.90 11.00
N PHE A 206 1.65 8.71 11.59
CA PHE A 206 3.09 8.44 11.60
C PHE A 206 3.43 7.18 12.39
N THR A 207 2.89 7.05 13.61
CA THR A 207 3.07 5.86 14.44
C THR A 207 2.53 4.62 13.73
N PHE A 208 1.35 4.73 13.11
CA PHE A 208 0.80 3.61 12.35
C PHE A 208 1.66 3.24 11.15
N ASP A 209 2.20 4.19 10.41
CA ASP A 209 3.08 3.92 9.26
C ASP A 209 4.39 3.26 9.66
N LEU A 210 4.99 3.66 10.78
CA LEU A 210 6.19 3.01 11.31
C LEU A 210 5.91 1.55 11.70
N GLU A 211 4.78 1.31 12.34
CA GLU A 211 4.34 -0.04 12.71
C GLU A 211 3.99 -0.88 11.48
N ARG A 212 3.34 -0.28 10.47
CA ARG A 212 3.07 -0.91 9.18
C ARG A 212 4.35 -1.37 8.51
N PHE A 213 5.38 -0.51 8.46
CA PHE A 213 6.68 -0.88 7.90
C PHE A 213 7.31 -2.04 8.68
N ARG A 214 7.25 -2.00 10.01
CA ARG A 214 7.80 -3.08 10.86
C ARG A 214 7.10 -4.41 10.62
N ILE A 215 5.76 -4.40 10.56
CA ILE A 215 4.94 -5.58 10.26
C ILE A 215 5.27 -6.09 8.86
N ALA A 216 5.33 -5.22 7.85
CA ALA A 216 5.69 -5.60 6.49
C ALA A 216 7.05 -6.30 6.43
N VAL A 217 8.08 -5.75 7.09
CA VAL A 217 9.42 -6.38 7.15
C VAL A 217 9.38 -7.73 7.87
N GLN A 218 8.61 -7.87 8.94
CA GLN A 218 8.47 -9.12 9.68
C GLN A 218 7.80 -10.22 8.85
N HIS A 219 6.80 -9.87 8.04
CA HIS A 219 6.02 -10.83 7.24
C HIS A 219 6.57 -11.05 5.83
N ALA A 220 7.41 -10.13 5.30
CA ALA A 220 8.00 -10.20 3.97
C ALA A 220 8.67 -11.54 3.64
N PRO A 221 9.44 -12.19 4.53
CA PRO A 221 10.07 -13.48 4.22
C PRO A 221 9.06 -14.60 3.94
N ALA A 222 7.97 -14.67 4.71
CA ALA A 222 6.95 -15.70 4.55
C ALA A 222 6.14 -15.49 3.27
N ILE A 223 5.81 -14.23 2.96
CA ILE A 223 5.13 -13.85 1.72
C ILE A 223 6.01 -14.17 0.50
N ALA A 224 7.29 -13.78 0.55
CA ALA A 224 8.24 -14.04 -0.52
C ALA A 224 8.48 -15.54 -0.73
N LEU A 225 8.53 -16.33 0.36
CA LEU A 225 8.63 -17.78 0.32
C LEU A 225 7.42 -18.39 -0.37
N ARG A 226 6.20 -18.03 0.06
CA ARG A 226 4.96 -18.52 -0.56
C ARG A 226 4.92 -18.19 -2.04
N ASP A 227 5.10 -16.91 -2.40
CA ASP A 227 5.04 -16.46 -3.80
C ASP A 227 6.07 -17.22 -4.65
N ALA A 228 7.28 -17.43 -4.12
CA ALA A 228 8.30 -18.19 -4.80
C ALA A 228 7.92 -19.66 -5.01
N VAL A 229 7.39 -20.35 -4.00
CA VAL A 229 6.99 -21.76 -4.08
C VAL A 229 5.83 -21.91 -5.07
N VAL A 230 4.77 -21.10 -4.92
CA VAL A 230 3.56 -21.17 -5.74
C VAL A 230 3.84 -20.85 -7.21
N GLN A 231 4.73 -19.89 -7.50
CA GLN A 231 5.06 -19.55 -8.89
C GLN A 231 6.02 -20.54 -9.55
N ARG A 232 6.96 -21.13 -8.80
CA ARG A 232 8.08 -21.87 -9.38
C ARG A 232 7.87 -23.37 -9.38
N LEU A 233 7.19 -23.93 -8.38
CA LEU A 233 7.05 -25.39 -8.33
C LEU A 233 6.16 -25.95 -9.45
N PRO A 234 5.00 -25.36 -9.79
CA PRO A 234 4.23 -25.81 -10.96
C PRO A 234 5.10 -25.78 -12.23
N ARG A 235 5.87 -24.70 -12.44
CA ARG A 235 6.80 -24.60 -13.58
C ARG A 235 7.94 -25.61 -13.58
N LEU A 236 8.28 -26.18 -12.43
CA LEU A 236 9.28 -27.23 -12.33
C LEU A 236 8.68 -28.57 -12.79
N LEU A 237 7.47 -28.85 -12.34
CA LEU A 237 6.73 -30.06 -12.68
C LEU A 237 6.19 -30.02 -14.12
N ASP A 238 5.94 -28.82 -14.69
CA ASP A 238 5.61 -28.61 -16.11
C ASP A 238 6.71 -29.21 -17.00
N LEU A 239 7.99 -29.06 -16.63
CA LEU A 239 9.10 -29.63 -17.40
C LEU A 239 9.05 -31.16 -17.44
N VAL A 240 8.66 -31.79 -16.34
CA VAL A 240 8.54 -33.25 -16.23
C VAL A 240 7.34 -33.75 -17.04
N ILE A 241 6.22 -33.04 -16.95
CA ILE A 241 5.01 -33.35 -17.70
C ILE A 241 5.23 -33.13 -19.20
N ASP A 242 5.80 -32.01 -19.62
CA ASP A 242 6.13 -31.72 -21.02
C ASP A 242 7.10 -32.76 -21.59
N TRP A 243 8.10 -33.18 -20.80
CA TRP A 243 8.99 -34.26 -21.18
C TRP A 243 8.23 -35.57 -21.40
N LEU A 244 7.38 -35.97 -20.44
CA LEU A 244 6.59 -37.20 -20.53
C LEU A 244 5.61 -37.18 -21.70
N ASP A 245 4.88 -36.07 -21.84
CA ASP A 245 3.87 -35.88 -22.87
C ASP A 245 4.48 -35.84 -24.27
N ALA A 246 5.71 -35.35 -24.42
CA ALA A 246 6.41 -35.40 -25.69
C ALA A 246 6.61 -36.84 -26.20
N HIS A 247 6.53 -37.86 -25.35
CA HIS A 247 6.56 -39.27 -25.75
C HIS A 247 5.20 -39.85 -26.16
N THR A 248 4.10 -39.11 -25.99
CA THR A 248 2.76 -39.56 -26.36
C THR A 248 2.47 -39.41 -27.85
N THR A 249 1.46 -40.12 -28.32
CA THR A 249 0.94 -40.11 -29.69
C THR A 249 0.23 -38.81 -30.02
N TRP A 250 -0.40 -38.17 -29.03
CA TRP A 250 -1.11 -36.90 -29.22
C TRP A 250 -0.20 -35.67 -29.16
N ALA A 251 1.09 -35.81 -28.81
CA ALA A 251 2.03 -34.70 -28.71
C ALA A 251 2.07 -33.82 -29.98
N ALA A 252 1.96 -34.44 -31.16
CA ALA A 252 1.94 -33.74 -32.45
C ALA A 252 0.69 -32.86 -32.68
N HIS A 253 -0.31 -32.95 -31.81
CA HIS A 253 -1.55 -32.20 -31.86
C HIS A 253 -1.73 -31.25 -30.67
N ASP A 254 -0.79 -31.26 -29.71
CA ASP A 254 -0.83 -30.38 -28.55
C ASP A 254 -0.27 -29.00 -28.88
N SER A 255 -0.95 -27.95 -28.41
CA SER A 255 -0.55 -26.55 -28.58
C SER A 255 0.86 -26.21 -28.07
N ARG A 256 1.38 -26.95 -27.08
CA ARG A 256 2.73 -26.79 -26.52
C ARG A 256 3.82 -27.18 -27.52
N PHE A 257 3.56 -28.20 -28.33
CA PHE A 257 4.55 -28.76 -29.25
C PHE A 257 4.30 -28.41 -30.72
N THR A 258 3.06 -28.12 -31.10
CA THR A 258 2.69 -27.79 -32.47
C THR A 258 3.39 -26.51 -32.95
N GLY A 259 3.85 -26.54 -34.20
CA GLY A 259 4.47 -25.41 -34.89
C GLY A 259 3.82 -25.15 -36.25
N PRO A 260 4.24 -24.10 -36.98
CA PRO A 260 3.69 -23.75 -38.30
C PRO A 260 3.93 -24.83 -39.37
N SER A 261 4.77 -25.83 -39.11
CA SER A 261 5.01 -26.96 -40.01
C SER A 261 5.20 -28.27 -39.23
N ALA A 262 5.07 -29.40 -39.91
CA ALA A 262 5.32 -30.72 -39.34
C ALA A 262 6.79 -30.88 -38.87
N ALA A 263 7.75 -30.34 -39.62
CA ALA A 263 9.17 -30.38 -39.25
C ALA A 263 9.45 -29.59 -37.97
N GLU A 264 8.84 -28.40 -37.82
CA GLU A 264 8.98 -27.59 -36.61
C GLU A 264 8.30 -28.25 -35.40
N THR A 265 7.14 -28.88 -35.61
CA THR A 265 6.45 -29.65 -34.56
C THR A 265 7.32 -30.80 -34.06
N GLN A 266 7.89 -31.58 -34.99
CA GLN A 266 8.78 -32.69 -34.65
C GLN A 266 10.02 -32.20 -33.89
N ARG A 267 10.64 -31.10 -34.33
CA ARG A 267 11.78 -30.49 -33.63
C ARG A 267 11.43 -30.07 -32.20
N ARG A 268 10.25 -29.47 -31.96
CA ARG A 268 9.81 -29.07 -30.61
C ARG A 268 9.59 -30.27 -29.70
N ILE A 269 9.01 -31.34 -30.22
CA ILE A 269 8.85 -32.61 -29.50
C ILE A 269 10.22 -33.17 -29.12
N GLU A 270 11.17 -33.23 -30.05
CA GLU A 270 12.53 -33.70 -29.81
C GLU A 270 13.26 -32.83 -28.76
N MET A 271 13.14 -31.51 -28.87
CA MET A 271 13.67 -30.59 -27.86
C MET A 271 13.10 -30.86 -26.47
N ALA A 272 11.78 -31.07 -26.33
CA ALA A 272 11.18 -31.39 -25.05
C ALA A 272 11.71 -32.73 -24.49
N ARG A 273 11.85 -33.76 -25.33
CA ARG A 273 12.41 -35.07 -24.93
C ARG A 273 13.86 -34.96 -24.45
N GLU A 274 14.68 -34.18 -25.14
CA GLU A 274 16.12 -34.12 -24.89
C GLU A 274 16.51 -33.10 -23.81
N CYS A 275 15.87 -31.93 -23.80
CA CYS A 275 16.31 -30.77 -23.01
C CYS A 275 15.57 -30.62 -21.68
N ASN A 276 14.28 -30.96 -21.61
CA ASN A 276 13.50 -30.75 -20.39
C ASN A 276 14.05 -31.49 -19.16
N PRO A 277 14.57 -32.73 -19.25
CA PRO A 277 15.22 -33.37 -18.10
C PRO A 277 16.42 -32.58 -17.57
N GLY A 278 17.21 -31.97 -18.46
CA GLY A 278 18.33 -31.10 -18.08
C GLY A 278 17.86 -29.80 -17.43
N PHE A 279 16.82 -29.17 -17.99
CA PHE A 279 16.22 -27.98 -17.38
C PHE A 279 15.61 -28.29 -16.02
N TYR A 280 14.96 -29.43 -15.87
CA TYR A 280 14.42 -29.90 -14.59
C TYR A 280 15.55 -30.07 -13.57
N ALA A 281 16.63 -30.78 -13.92
CA ALA A 281 17.75 -31.02 -13.02
C ALA A 281 18.39 -29.71 -12.51
N VAL A 282 18.61 -28.74 -13.40
CA VAL A 282 19.18 -27.43 -13.03
C VAL A 282 18.22 -26.66 -12.11
N ARG A 283 16.94 -26.57 -12.47
CA ARG A 283 15.95 -25.84 -11.66
C ARG A 283 15.69 -26.52 -10.32
N ALA A 284 15.67 -27.85 -10.28
CA ALA A 284 15.56 -28.63 -9.06
C ALA A 284 16.75 -28.36 -8.13
N ALA A 285 17.98 -28.26 -8.64
CA ALA A 285 19.15 -27.91 -7.84
C ALA A 285 19.04 -26.49 -7.25
N GLN A 286 18.63 -25.51 -8.05
CA GLN A 286 18.38 -24.13 -7.58
C GLN A 286 17.27 -24.08 -6.52
N PHE A 287 16.21 -24.88 -6.71
CA PHE A 287 15.12 -24.99 -5.74
C PHE A 287 15.60 -25.64 -4.44
N ALA A 288 16.47 -26.65 -4.53
CA ALA A 288 17.09 -27.30 -3.38
C ALA A 288 17.96 -26.33 -2.56
N GLU A 289 18.74 -25.48 -3.24
CA GLU A 289 19.58 -24.46 -2.62
C GLU A 289 18.75 -23.42 -1.86
N MET A 290 17.62 -23.01 -2.43
CA MET A 290 16.77 -21.97 -1.86
C MET A 290 15.83 -22.47 -0.75
N PHE A 291 15.28 -23.68 -0.89
CA PHE A 291 14.19 -24.18 -0.05
C PHE A 291 14.51 -25.44 0.74
N GLY A 292 15.75 -25.94 0.64
CA GLY A 292 16.18 -27.22 1.21
C GLY A 292 15.84 -28.41 0.32
N PRO A 293 16.19 -29.64 0.75
CA PRO A 293 16.00 -30.83 -0.08
C PRO A 293 14.53 -31.17 -0.33
N SER A 294 14.27 -31.87 -1.43
CA SER A 294 12.99 -32.51 -1.78
C SER A 294 12.52 -33.47 -0.66
N PRO A 295 11.19 -33.71 -0.47
CA PRO A 295 10.05 -33.38 -1.34
C PRO A 295 9.45 -31.98 -1.15
N TRP A 296 9.51 -31.16 -2.21
CA TRP A 296 8.92 -29.81 -2.19
C TRP A 296 7.42 -29.79 -2.39
N TRP A 297 6.84 -30.86 -2.93
CA TRP A 297 5.41 -31.00 -3.20
C TRP A 297 4.57 -31.25 -1.93
N GLN A 298 5.22 -31.51 -0.79
CA GLN A 298 4.57 -31.67 0.52
C GLN A 298 4.60 -30.36 1.34
N ARG A 299 4.98 -29.26 0.69
CA ARG A 299 5.08 -27.98 1.36
C ARG A 299 3.68 -27.41 1.67
N PRO A 300 3.45 -26.88 2.88
CA PRO A 300 2.16 -26.32 3.28
C PRO A 300 1.63 -25.26 2.31
N GLU A 301 2.53 -24.47 1.71
CA GLU A 301 2.18 -23.42 0.77
C GLU A 301 1.47 -23.97 -0.47
N LEU A 302 1.76 -25.21 -0.90
CA LEU A 302 1.10 -25.84 -2.05
C LEU A 302 -0.17 -26.58 -1.68
N GLU A 303 -0.21 -27.18 -0.48
CA GLU A 303 -1.44 -27.79 0.01
C GLU A 303 -2.56 -26.75 0.10
N GLN A 304 -2.23 -25.52 0.49
CA GLN A 304 -3.15 -24.38 0.47
C GLN A 304 -3.63 -24.05 -0.95
N GLU A 305 -2.73 -23.97 -1.94
CA GLU A 305 -3.12 -23.71 -3.33
C GLU A 305 -3.98 -24.83 -3.93
N ARG A 306 -3.74 -26.08 -3.51
CA ARG A 306 -4.57 -27.23 -3.92
C ARG A 306 -5.95 -27.15 -3.30
N ALA A 307 -6.04 -26.87 -2.00
CA ALA A 307 -7.31 -26.70 -1.31
C ALA A 307 -8.14 -25.55 -1.88
N ALA A 308 -7.48 -24.52 -2.43
CA ALA A 308 -8.11 -23.39 -3.10
C ALA A 308 -8.37 -23.60 -4.60
N GLU A 309 -8.12 -24.80 -5.14
CA GLU A 309 -8.33 -25.15 -6.56
C GLU A 309 -7.57 -24.23 -7.55
N ARG A 310 -6.44 -23.65 -7.12
CA ARG A 310 -5.62 -22.75 -7.96
C ARG A 310 -4.47 -23.43 -8.68
N ILE A 311 -4.13 -24.64 -8.27
CA ILE A 311 -3.27 -25.49 -9.07
C ILE A 311 -4.15 -26.09 -10.16
N LEU A 312 -3.86 -25.74 -11.41
CA LEU A 312 -4.61 -26.20 -12.59
C LEU A 312 -4.53 -27.71 -12.82
N TRP A 313 -3.65 -28.40 -12.09
CA TRP A 313 -3.49 -29.84 -12.20
C TRP A 313 -4.39 -30.63 -11.29
N THR A 314 -5.05 -31.62 -11.87
CA THR A 314 -5.71 -32.68 -11.10
C THR A 314 -4.69 -33.45 -10.25
N ASP A 315 -5.15 -34.01 -9.12
CA ASP A 315 -4.33 -34.86 -8.25
C ASP A 315 -3.70 -36.04 -9.00
N ALA A 316 -4.42 -36.62 -9.96
CA ALA A 316 -3.92 -37.71 -10.79
C ALA A 316 -2.78 -37.27 -11.71
N ARG A 317 -2.85 -36.04 -12.25
CA ARG A 317 -1.81 -35.46 -13.12
C ARG A 317 -0.57 -35.10 -12.31
N MET A 318 -0.76 -34.52 -11.13
CA MET A 318 0.32 -34.27 -10.17
C MET A 318 1.04 -35.57 -9.81
N GLN A 319 0.30 -36.62 -9.44
CA GLN A 319 0.90 -37.91 -9.08
C GLN A 319 1.68 -38.51 -10.25
N LEU A 320 1.17 -38.40 -11.48
CA LEU A 320 1.89 -38.83 -12.68
C LEU A 320 3.22 -38.09 -12.85
N ALA A 321 3.25 -36.77 -12.63
CA ALA A 321 4.49 -36.00 -12.66
C ALA A 321 5.49 -36.52 -11.62
N LEU A 322 5.03 -36.74 -10.38
CA LEU A 322 5.86 -37.23 -9.28
C LEU A 322 6.44 -38.61 -9.57
N ASP A 323 5.64 -39.52 -10.13
CA ASP A 323 6.09 -40.87 -10.51
C ASP A 323 7.11 -40.81 -11.67
N ALA A 324 7.05 -39.78 -12.51
CA ALA A 324 7.93 -39.58 -13.66
C ALA A 324 9.27 -38.93 -13.30
N ILE A 325 9.35 -38.16 -12.20
CA ILE A 325 10.57 -37.47 -11.75
C ILE A 325 11.81 -38.38 -11.74
N PRO A 326 11.78 -39.60 -11.15
CA PRO A 326 12.97 -40.46 -11.10
C PRO A 326 13.49 -40.89 -12.48
N ALA A 327 12.61 -40.95 -13.47
CA ALA A 327 12.96 -41.32 -14.85
C ALA A 327 13.29 -40.11 -15.73
N CYS A 328 12.95 -38.89 -15.30
CA CYS A 328 13.20 -37.64 -16.01
C CYS A 328 14.67 -37.21 -15.85
N VAL A 329 15.57 -37.97 -16.48
CA VAL A 329 17.02 -37.69 -16.51
C VAL A 329 17.51 -37.45 -17.93
N PRO A 330 18.57 -36.62 -18.13
CA PRO A 330 19.08 -36.34 -19.47
C PRO A 330 19.39 -37.61 -20.27
N MET A 331 19.02 -37.61 -21.56
CA MET A 331 19.18 -38.73 -22.50
C MET A 331 18.34 -39.99 -22.20
N ALA A 332 17.50 -39.99 -21.16
CA ALA A 332 16.58 -41.10 -20.92
C ALA A 332 15.31 -41.00 -21.77
N THR A 333 14.68 -42.16 -22.00
CA THR A 333 13.35 -42.27 -22.61
C THR A 333 12.32 -42.50 -21.51
N ALA A 334 11.14 -41.88 -21.63
CA ALA A 334 10.07 -42.09 -20.67
C ALA A 334 9.64 -43.58 -20.60
N PRO A 335 9.42 -44.13 -19.39
CA PRO A 335 8.93 -45.49 -19.22
C PRO A 335 7.58 -45.70 -19.93
N PRO A 336 7.39 -46.81 -20.69
CA PRO A 336 6.16 -47.03 -21.46
C PRO A 336 4.88 -47.02 -20.62
N GLU A 337 4.95 -47.47 -19.37
CA GLU A 337 3.83 -47.44 -18.43
C GLU A 337 3.38 -46.03 -18.05
N LEU A 338 4.34 -45.11 -17.89
CA LEU A 338 4.06 -43.70 -17.59
C LEU A 338 3.54 -42.97 -18.82
N VAL A 339 4.07 -43.30 -20.01
CA VAL A 339 3.55 -42.79 -21.28
C VAL A 339 2.09 -43.24 -21.47
N ALA A 340 1.77 -44.52 -21.25
CA ALA A 340 0.40 -45.01 -21.34
C ALA A 340 -0.57 -44.31 -20.36
N ARG A 341 -0.08 -43.95 -19.16
CA ARG A 341 -0.86 -43.13 -18.22
C ARG A 341 -1.05 -41.70 -18.73
N ALA A 342 -0.03 -41.08 -19.31
CA ALA A 342 -0.12 -39.76 -19.93
C ALA A 342 -1.09 -39.74 -21.14
N GLU A 343 -1.11 -40.81 -21.95
CA GLU A 343 -2.05 -40.99 -23.05
C GLU A 343 -3.51 -40.89 -22.61
N ALA A 344 -3.85 -41.41 -21.43
CA ALA A 344 -5.22 -41.41 -20.91
C ALA A 344 -5.75 -40.01 -20.55
N PHE A 345 -4.87 -39.02 -20.37
CA PHE A 345 -5.24 -37.62 -20.11
C PHE A 345 -5.57 -36.87 -21.40
N GLY A 346 -4.83 -37.13 -22.48
CA GLY A 346 -4.98 -36.43 -23.76
C GLY A 346 -4.42 -34.99 -23.77
N PRO A 347 -4.53 -34.28 -24.92
CA PRO A 347 -3.83 -33.02 -25.17
C PRO A 347 -4.38 -31.78 -24.44
N ASN A 348 -5.51 -31.91 -23.72
CA ASN A 348 -6.19 -30.79 -23.05
C ASN A 348 -6.36 -30.99 -21.54
N ALA A 349 -5.70 -31.99 -20.97
CA ALA A 349 -5.77 -32.25 -19.54
C ALA A 349 -4.77 -31.35 -18.80
N PHE A 350 -5.32 -30.31 -18.19
CA PHE A 350 -4.69 -29.61 -17.09
C PHE A 350 -4.93 -30.43 -15.82
#